data_AF-A0A2E6Y3V1-F1
#
_entry.id   AF-A0A2E6Y3V1-F1
#
_cell.length_a   1.000
_cell.length_b   1.000
_cell.length_c   1.000
_cell.angle_alpha   90.00
_cell.angle_beta   90.00
_cell.angle_gamma   90.00
#
_symmetry.space_group_name_H-M   'P 1'
#
loop_
_entity.id
_entity.type
_entity.pdbx_description
1 polymer ?
#
loop_
_entity_poly.entity_id
_entity_poly.type
_entity_poly.pdbx_seq_one_letter_code
_entity_poly.pdbx_strand_id
1 'polypeptide(L)' 'MRKKTTFRQIDVTRAAKGLRAAGVVLRRIEIDPNGRTVLHAGADPEAEELSPLDAWKRKRDARSA' A
#
# COMPACT_ATOMS: atom_id res chain seq x y z
N MET A 1 -2.19 27.74 -10.52
CA MET A 1 -2.80 26.87 -11.56
C MET A 1 -2.30 25.45 -11.34
N ARG A 2 -3.16 24.50 -10.97
CA ARG A 2 -2.78 23.08 -10.74
C ARG A 2 -2.47 22.45 -12.10
N LYS A 3 -1.20 22.14 -12.37
CA LYS A 3 -0.81 21.43 -13.61
C LYS A 3 -1.59 20.12 -13.67
N LYS A 4 -2.32 19.87 -14.77
CA LYS A 4 -2.95 18.57 -15.00
C LYS A 4 -1.83 17.55 -15.13
N THR A 5 -1.69 16.70 -14.13
CA THR A 5 -0.70 15.62 -14.15
C THR A 5 -0.98 14.70 -15.35
N THR A 6 0.03 14.48 -16.20
CA THR A 6 0.02 13.59 -17.38
C THR A 6 0.11 12.11 -17.00
N PHE A 7 -0.47 11.74 -15.87
CA PHE A 7 -0.42 10.38 -15.38
C PHE A 7 -1.42 9.51 -16.14
N ARG A 8 -0.94 8.39 -16.67
CA ARG A 8 -1.81 7.39 -17.32
C ARG A 8 -1.74 6.08 -16.55
N GLN A 9 -2.85 5.37 -16.54
CA GLN A 9 -2.97 4.03 -15.94
C GLN A 9 -1.89 3.06 -16.44
N ILE A 10 -1.47 3.20 -17.71
CA ILE A 10 -0.42 2.37 -18.31
C ILE A 10 0.93 2.56 -17.62
N ASP A 11 1.25 3.77 -17.15
CA ASP A 11 2.53 4.07 -16.53
C ASP A 11 2.63 3.37 -15.15
N VAL A 12 1.54 3.34 -14.38
CA VAL A 12 1.43 2.56 -13.12
C VAL A 12 1.61 1.08 -13.36
N THR A 13 0.89 0.58 -14.38
CA THR A 13 0.84 -0.85 -14.67
C THR A 13 2.23 -1.36 -15.05
N ARG A 14 2.97 -0.57 -15.84
CA ARG A 14 4.36 -0.88 -16.22
C ARG A 14 5.29 -0.85 -15.02
N ALA A 15 5.20 0.17 -14.17
CA ALA A 15 6.03 0.28 -12.97
C ALA A 15 5.80 -0.89 -12.00
N ALA A 16 4.53 -1.21 -11.72
CA ALA A 16 4.17 -2.33 -10.83
C ALA A 16 4.65 -3.68 -11.38
N LYS A 17 4.50 -3.93 -12.69
CA LYS A 17 5.00 -5.15 -13.34
C LYS A 17 6.52 -5.24 -13.27
N GLY A 18 7.23 -4.13 -13.53
CA GLY A 18 8.69 -4.08 -13.46
C GLY A 18 9.21 -4.39 -12.06
N LEU A 19 8.62 -3.78 -11.03
CA LEU A 19 8.97 -4.06 -9.63
C LEU A 19 8.75 -5.53 -9.27
N ARG A 20 7.59 -6.09 -9.62
CA ARG A 20 7.30 -7.51 -9.37
C ARG A 20 8.29 -8.44 -10.07
N ALA A 21 8.64 -8.14 -11.32
CA ALA A 21 9.62 -8.93 -12.07
C ALA A 21 11.04 -8.84 -11.47
N ALA A 22 11.37 -7.71 -10.84
CA ALA A 22 12.63 -7.51 -10.12
C ALA A 22 12.62 -8.10 -8.70
N GLY A 23 11.56 -8.83 -8.30
CA GLY A 23 11.43 -9.37 -6.95
C GLY A 23 11.16 -8.32 -5.87
N VAL A 24 10.80 -7.10 -6.26
CA VAL A 24 10.48 -6.01 -5.34
C VAL A 24 9.01 -6.06 -4.98
N VAL A 25 8.72 -6.17 -3.69
CA VAL A 25 7.35 -6.11 -3.16
C VAL A 25 6.89 -4.65 -3.10
N LEU A 26 5.81 -4.36 -3.82
CA LEU A 26 5.19 -3.04 -3.87
C LEU A 26 4.11 -2.95 -2.79
N ARG A 27 4.27 -2.00 -1.85
CA ARG A 27 3.36 -1.84 -0.72
C ARG A 27 2.31 -0.75 -0.93
N ARG A 28 2.73 0.38 -1.49
CA ARG A 28 1.86 1.57 -1.65
C ARG A 28 2.23 2.35 -2.90
N ILE A 29 1.22 2.90 -3.56
CA ILE A 29 1.37 3.82 -4.67
C ILE A 29 0.74 5.15 -4.25
N GLU A 30 1.49 6.22 -4.37
CA GLU A 30 1.04 7.58 -4.11
C GLU A 30 1.18 8.43 -5.37
N ILE A 31 0.25 9.38 -5.54
CA ILE A 31 0.38 10.44 -6.54
C ILE A 31 0.58 11.73 -5.75
N ASP A 32 1.82 12.21 -5.76
CA ASP A 32 2.21 13.46 -5.13
C ASP A 32 1.43 14.64 -5.74
N PRO A 33 1.10 15.70 -4.97
CA PRO A 33 0.41 16.90 -5.48
C PRO A 33 1.07 17.57 -6.70
N ASN A 34 2.38 17.40 -6.87
CA ASN A 34 3.18 17.87 -8.01
C ASN A 34 3.09 16.95 -9.23
N GLY A 35 2.33 15.86 -9.14
CA GLY A 35 2.07 14.94 -10.24
C GLY A 35 3.12 13.84 -10.42
N ARG A 36 3.92 13.54 -9.39
CA ARG A 36 4.84 12.40 -9.40
C ARG A 36 4.17 11.16 -8.84
N THR A 37 4.44 10.00 -9.43
CA THR A 37 4.06 8.72 -8.84
C THR A 37 5.19 8.24 -7.95
N VAL A 38 4.88 8.02 -6.68
CA VAL A 38 5.81 7.48 -5.68
C VAL A 38 5.41 6.05 -5.39
N LEU A 39 6.34 5.12 -5.58
CA LEU A 39 6.13 3.70 -5.31
C LEU A 39 6.94 3.34 -4.08
N HIS A 40 6.25 2.89 -3.03
CA HIS A 40 6.86 2.47 -1.79
C HIS A 40 7.09 0.97 -1.85
N ALA A 41 8.36 0.60 -2.01
CA ALA A 41 8.83 -0.77 -1.91
C ALA A 41 9.16 -1.12 -0.45
N GLY A 42 8.92 -2.36 -0.08
CA GLY A 42 9.26 -2.90 1.23
C GLY A 42 8.77 -4.32 1.34
N ALA A 43 9.35 -5.11 2.24
CA ALA A 43 8.76 -6.39 2.60
C ALA A 43 7.29 -6.18 2.98
N ASP A 44 6.43 -7.17 2.70
CA ASP A 44 5.14 -7.21 3.38
C ASP A 44 5.43 -7.02 4.87
N PRO A 45 4.69 -6.14 5.59
CA PRO A 45 4.74 -6.21 7.03
C PRO A 45 4.40 -7.66 7.34
N GLU A 46 5.39 -8.39 7.85
CA GLU A 46 5.19 -9.74 8.39
C GLU A 46 3.92 -9.64 9.18
N ALA A 47 2.86 -10.33 8.71
CA ALA A 47 1.50 -10.07 9.15
C ALA A 47 1.56 -10.08 10.66
N GLU A 48 1.46 -8.89 11.27
CA GLU A 48 1.77 -8.72 12.68
C GLU A 48 0.86 -9.72 13.38
N GLU A 49 1.46 -10.80 13.93
CA GLU A 49 0.69 -11.83 14.57
C GLU A 49 -0.04 -11.09 15.68
N LEU A 50 -1.35 -10.94 15.49
CA LEU A 50 -2.15 -10.15 16.40
C LEU A 50 -1.90 -10.72 17.78
N SER A 51 -1.52 -9.85 18.72
CA SER A 51 -1.40 -10.29 20.10
C SER A 51 -2.72 -10.98 20.47
N PRO A 52 -2.70 -12.02 21.32
CA PRO A 52 -3.93 -12.71 21.73
C PRO A 52 -5.03 -11.74 22.22
N LEU A 53 -4.63 -10.59 22.78
CA LEU A 53 -5.52 -9.51 23.19
C LEU A 53 -6.17 -8.78 22.01
N ASP A 54 -5.42 -8.44 20.96
CA ASP A 54 -5.93 -7.76 19.77
C ASP A 54 -6.83 -8.68 18.93
N ALA A 55 -6.46 -9.97 18.86
CA ALA A 55 -7.30 -11.00 18.28
C ALA A 55 -8.63 -11.16 19.04
N TRP A 56 -8.61 -11.06 20.37
CA TRP A 56 -9.82 -11.07 21.20
C TRP A 56 -10.69 -9.82 20.98
N LYS A 57 -10.12 -8.62 21.02
CA LYS A 57 -10.85 -7.34 20.81
C LYS A 57 -11.59 -7.27 19.47
N ARG A 58 -11.06 -7.93 18.43
CA ARG A 58 -11.70 -7.99 17.11
C ARG A 58 -12.94 -8.89 17.06
N LYS A 59 -13.16 -9.76 18.04
CA LYS A 59 -14.35 -10.63 18.09
C LYS A 59 -15.57 -9.80 18.49
N ARG A 60 -16.72 -10.08 17.88
CA ARG A 60 -17.99 -9.34 18.05
C ARG A 60 -18.53 -9.35 19.49
N ASP A 61 -17.99 -10.25 20.31
CA ASP A 61 -18.35 -10.50 21.70
C ASP A 61 -17.46 -9.73 22.70
N ALA A 62 -16.41 -9.05 22.23
CA ALA A 62 -15.53 -8.23 23.06
C ALA A 62 -16.12 -6.85 23.38
N ARG A 63 -17.40 -6.80 23.77
CA ARG A 63 -18.02 -5.58 24.29
C ARG A 63 -17.74 -5.46 25.79
N SER A 64 -17.16 -4.34 26.19
CA SER A 64 -17.07 -3.94 27.59
C SER A 64 -18.48 -3.78 28.16
N ALA A 65 -18.67 -4.26 29.39
CA ALA A 65 -19.91 -4.09 30.16
C ALA A 65 -20.18 -2.61 30.45
#